data_AF-A0A1S4ABT1-F1
#
_entry.id   AF-A0A1S4ABT1-F1
#
_cell.length_a   1.000
_cell.length_b   1.000
_cell.length_c   1.000
_cell.angle_alpha   90.00
_cell.angle_beta   90.00
_cell.angle_gamma   90.00
#
_symmetry.space_group_name_H-M   'P 1'
#
loop_
_entity.id
_entity.type
_entity.pdbx_description
1 polymer ?
#
loop_
_entity_poly.entity_id
_entity_poly.type
_entity_poly.pdbx_seq_one_letter_code
_entity_poly.pdbx_strand_id
1 'polypeptide(L)'
;MPPKRRKIKQSDTSQESIVDEDIITNLPRSVIDCILGKMPIREAVRTSVFSKKWRFYYLTIPELVFDDQFCKELQDYAATQKKLRMLSEYELELKYQFDEIVTKSLMLHRGRIETFKACIPSFNSTRVPNVNKWILYLSRKNIKKLTLEYKKDIRLELHLCAGIRHVNISGSKLKRLHIKAYDKYESISLENAPNLTEVSVMLDRVVTGSEKL
;
A
#
# COMPACT_ATOMS: atom_id res chain seq x y z
N MET A 1 -13.13 -73.08 26.79
CA MET A 1 -11.86 -72.44 27.18
C MET A 1 -11.33 -71.59 26.03
N PRO A 2 -11.12 -70.28 26.19
CA PRO A 2 -10.39 -69.49 25.21
C PRO A 2 -8.89 -69.38 25.57
N PRO A 3 -7.99 -69.19 24.59
CA PRO A 3 -6.55 -69.25 24.80
C PRO A 3 -5.96 -67.95 25.37
N LYS A 4 -4.90 -68.09 26.17
CA LYS A 4 -4.10 -67.00 26.78
C LYS A 4 -3.43 -66.15 25.70
N ARG A 5 -3.72 -64.84 25.65
CA ARG A 5 -2.93 -63.86 24.89
C ARG A 5 -1.58 -63.62 25.58
N ARG A 6 -0.48 -63.93 24.88
CA ARG A 6 0.89 -63.55 25.25
C ARG A 6 1.05 -62.03 25.19
N LYS A 7 1.52 -61.41 26.28
CA LYS A 7 2.00 -60.02 26.27
C LYS A 7 3.37 -59.98 25.58
N ILE A 8 3.45 -59.32 24.43
CA ILE A 8 4.73 -58.95 23.81
C ILE A 8 5.22 -57.72 24.58
N LYS A 9 6.40 -57.81 25.20
CA LYS A 9 7.12 -56.68 25.79
C LYS A 9 7.50 -55.73 24.66
N GLN A 10 6.96 -54.52 24.66
CA GLN A 10 7.51 -53.42 23.87
C GLN A 10 8.84 -53.01 24.49
N SER A 11 9.88 -53.13 23.68
CA SER A 11 11.22 -52.61 23.92
C SER A 11 11.19 -51.09 23.87
N ASP A 12 11.77 -50.45 24.89
CA ASP A 12 12.05 -49.02 24.94
C ASP A 12 12.82 -48.60 23.69
N THR A 13 12.13 -47.89 22.79
CA THR A 13 12.77 -47.08 21.75
C THR A 13 12.53 -45.65 22.18
N SER A 14 13.58 -45.00 22.68
CA SER A 14 13.61 -43.57 22.95
C SER A 14 13.25 -42.83 21.66
N GLN A 15 11.98 -42.46 21.51
CA GLN A 15 11.56 -41.52 20.49
C GLN A 15 11.98 -40.14 20.97
N GLU A 16 13.13 -39.66 20.49
CA GLU A 16 13.39 -38.22 20.44
C GLU A 16 12.29 -37.61 19.56
N SER A 17 11.28 -37.03 20.20
CA SER A 17 10.33 -36.18 19.50
C SER A 17 11.11 -35.00 18.98
N ILE A 18 11.31 -34.93 17.67
CA ILE A 18 11.71 -33.69 17.01
C ILE A 18 10.65 -32.67 17.41
N VAL A 19 11.00 -31.77 18.33
CA VAL A 19 10.12 -30.68 18.72
C VAL A 19 10.02 -29.80 17.48
N ASP A 20 8.89 -29.88 16.81
CA ASP A 20 8.54 -29.00 15.69
C ASP A 20 8.31 -27.60 16.29
N GLU A 21 9.40 -26.92 16.65
CA GLU A 21 9.35 -25.57 17.17
C GLU A 21 8.83 -24.66 16.06
N ASP A 22 7.71 -23.97 16.33
CA ASP A 22 7.13 -23.01 15.39
C ASP A 22 8.05 -21.77 15.28
N ILE A 23 9.04 -21.88 14.39
CA ILE A 23 10.06 -20.85 14.14
C ILE A 23 9.39 -19.55 13.68
N ILE A 24 8.37 -19.65 12.82
CA ILE A 24 7.70 -18.49 12.19
C ILE A 24 6.93 -17.66 13.23
N THR A 25 6.24 -18.32 14.17
CA THR A 25 5.52 -17.61 15.25
C THR A 25 6.46 -17.06 16.32
N ASN A 26 7.67 -17.60 16.44
CA ASN A 26 8.64 -17.20 17.45
C ASN A 26 9.70 -16.19 16.95
N LEU A 27 9.61 -15.74 15.68
CA LEU A 27 10.48 -14.69 15.18
C LEU A 27 10.37 -13.38 16.01
N PRO A 28 11.51 -12.72 16.33
CA PRO A 28 11.50 -11.40 16.93
C PRO A 28 10.77 -10.39 16.05
N ARG A 29 10.12 -9.40 16.68
CA ARG A 29 9.31 -8.41 15.96
C ARG A 29 10.07 -7.66 14.87
N SER A 30 11.32 -7.29 15.14
CA SER A 30 12.21 -6.61 14.19
C SER A 30 12.48 -7.43 12.92
N VAL A 31 12.58 -8.75 13.05
CA VAL A 31 12.77 -9.66 11.91
C VAL A 31 11.48 -9.72 11.08
N ILE A 32 10.32 -9.79 11.73
CA ILE A 32 9.03 -9.78 11.04
C ILE A 32 8.82 -8.47 10.29
N ASP A 33 9.11 -7.33 10.91
CA ASP A 33 9.01 -6.03 10.25
C ASP A 33 9.96 -5.94 9.03
N CYS A 34 11.15 -6.53 9.10
CA CYS A 34 12.08 -6.65 7.97
C CYS A 34 11.54 -7.54 6.84
N ILE A 35 10.90 -8.66 7.17
CA ILE A 35 10.26 -9.55 6.19
C ILE A 35 9.11 -8.82 5.51
N LEU A 36 8.18 -8.25 6.29
CA LEU A 36 7.00 -7.57 5.76
C LEU A 36 7.37 -6.31 4.97
N GLY A 37 8.41 -5.58 5.37
CA GLY A 37 8.92 -4.41 4.64
C GLY A 37 9.51 -4.76 3.26
N LYS A 38 9.82 -6.02 2.99
CA LYS A 38 10.29 -6.50 1.68
C LYS A 38 9.18 -7.11 0.82
N MET A 39 7.94 -7.12 1.31
CA MET A 39 6.80 -7.72 0.62
C MET A 39 5.88 -6.66 0.01
N PRO A 40 5.32 -6.90 -1.18
CA PRO A 40 4.15 -6.15 -1.64
C PRO A 40 3.03 -6.22 -0.60
N ILE A 41 2.22 -5.17 -0.49
CA ILE A 41 1.23 -5.05 0.58
C ILE A 41 0.25 -6.24 0.63
N ARG A 42 -0.07 -6.82 -0.52
CA ARG A 42 -0.95 -7.99 -0.61
C ARG A 42 -0.33 -9.25 0.00
N GLU A 43 0.96 -9.47 -0.21
CA GLU A 43 1.70 -10.58 0.41
C GLU A 43 1.90 -10.35 1.91
N ALA A 44 2.17 -9.11 2.31
CA ALA A 44 2.22 -8.74 3.73
C ALA A 44 0.87 -9.04 4.42
N VAL A 45 -0.26 -8.72 3.79
CA VAL A 45 -1.61 -9.06 4.30
C VAL A 45 -1.82 -10.57 4.36
N ARG A 46 -1.36 -11.34 3.36
CA ARG A 46 -1.51 -12.81 3.34
C ARG A 46 -0.83 -13.49 4.52
N THR A 47 0.27 -12.94 5.02
CA THR A 47 0.95 -13.48 6.23
C THR A 47 0.09 -13.42 7.49
N SER A 48 -1.02 -12.67 7.50
CA SER A 48 -1.95 -12.59 8.62
C SER A 48 -2.56 -13.93 9.04
N VAL A 49 -2.49 -14.95 8.18
CA VAL A 49 -2.97 -16.30 8.45
C VAL A 49 -1.95 -17.21 9.15
N PHE A 50 -0.68 -16.81 9.24
CA PHE A 50 0.38 -17.65 9.83
C PHE A 50 0.15 -17.90 11.32
N SER A 51 -0.15 -16.87 12.09
CA SER A 51 -0.57 -17.02 13.49
C SER A 51 -1.27 -15.77 14.02
N LYS A 52 -1.82 -15.87 15.24
CA LYS A 52 -2.47 -14.72 15.92
C LYS A 52 -1.54 -13.51 16.06
N LYS A 53 -0.21 -13.74 16.19
CA LYS A 53 0.79 -12.66 16.25
C LYS A 53 0.88 -11.91 14.92
N TRP A 54 0.93 -12.65 13.80
CA TRP A 54 1.10 -12.08 12.46
C TRP A 54 -0.13 -11.33 11.94
N ARG A 55 -1.33 -11.65 12.46
CA ARG A 55 -2.63 -11.14 11.99
C ARG A 55 -2.68 -9.64 11.69
N PHE A 56 -1.97 -8.82 12.47
CA PHE A 56 -2.05 -7.36 12.39
C PHE A 56 -0.73 -6.65 12.08
N TYR A 57 0.38 -7.38 11.86
CA TYR A 57 1.68 -6.74 11.66
C TYR A 57 1.79 -5.94 10.36
N TYR A 58 1.06 -6.35 9.31
CA TYR A 58 0.97 -5.58 8.08
C TYR A 58 0.38 -4.16 8.29
N LEU A 59 -0.40 -3.94 9.36
CA LEU A 59 -0.98 -2.62 9.70
C LEU A 59 0.04 -1.62 10.27
N THR A 60 1.30 -2.01 10.39
CA THR A 60 2.36 -1.19 10.98
C THR A 60 3.59 -1.05 10.09
N ILE A 61 3.56 -1.57 8.86
CA ILE A 61 4.68 -1.45 7.92
C ILE A 61 4.90 0.02 7.52
N PRO A 62 6.14 0.52 7.51
CA PRO A 62 6.40 1.93 7.22
C PRO A 62 6.18 2.30 5.76
N GLU A 63 6.22 1.33 4.85
CA GLU A 63 6.10 1.54 3.42
C GLU A 63 4.78 0.93 2.89
N LEU A 64 3.90 1.79 2.39
CA LEU A 64 2.65 1.36 1.76
C LEU A 64 2.78 1.52 0.24
N VAL A 65 2.90 0.40 -0.47
CA VAL A 65 3.11 0.37 -1.91
C VAL A 65 1.95 -0.34 -2.60
N PHE A 66 1.25 0.41 -3.47
CA PHE A 66 0.20 -0.04 -4.37
C PHE A 66 0.66 0.23 -5.80
N ASP A 67 1.56 -0.59 -6.34
CA ASP A 67 2.20 -0.37 -7.64
C ASP A 67 1.45 -1.01 -8.83
N ASP A 68 2.06 -0.99 -10.01
CA ASP A 68 1.53 -1.62 -11.22
C ASP A 68 1.22 -3.10 -11.02
N GLN A 69 2.05 -3.80 -10.23
CA GLN A 69 1.85 -5.22 -9.95
C GLN A 69 0.61 -5.44 -9.10
N PHE A 70 0.39 -4.60 -8.08
CA PHE A 70 -0.85 -4.61 -7.31
C PHE A 70 -2.08 -4.36 -8.21
N CYS A 71 -2.01 -3.43 -9.16
CA CYS A 71 -3.11 -3.16 -10.09
C CYS A 71 -3.40 -4.37 -11.00
N LYS A 72 -2.38 -5.06 -11.51
CA LYS A 72 -2.53 -6.29 -12.30
C LYS A 72 -3.17 -7.41 -11.50
N GLU A 73 -2.72 -7.64 -10.27
CA GLU A 73 -3.30 -8.67 -9.40
C GLU A 73 -4.77 -8.41 -9.07
N LEU A 74 -5.15 -7.14 -8.89
CA LEU A 74 -6.54 -6.75 -8.71
C LEU A 74 -7.37 -7.01 -9.97
N GLN A 75 -6.81 -6.72 -11.15
CA GLN A 75 -7.43 -7.01 -12.45
C GLN A 75 -7.63 -8.51 -12.67
N ASP A 76 -6.61 -9.31 -12.40
CA ASP A 76 -6.64 -10.77 -12.54
C ASP A 76 -7.68 -11.38 -11.59
N TYR A 77 -7.69 -10.96 -10.33
CA TYR A 77 -8.68 -11.41 -9.36
C TYR A 77 -10.11 -11.07 -9.81
N ALA A 78 -10.34 -9.83 -10.26
CA ALA A 78 -11.65 -9.44 -10.78
C ALA A 78 -12.04 -10.21 -12.05
N ALA A 79 -11.08 -10.57 -12.90
CA ALA A 79 -11.31 -11.37 -14.10
C ALA A 79 -11.69 -12.82 -13.78
N THR A 80 -11.04 -13.46 -12.80
CA THR A 80 -11.38 -14.82 -12.35
C THR A 80 -12.79 -14.94 -11.78
N GLN A 81 -13.32 -13.85 -11.23
CA GLN A 81 -14.68 -13.79 -10.68
C GLN A 81 -15.76 -13.61 -11.77
N LYS A 82 -15.39 -13.51 -13.05
CA LYS A 82 -16.30 -12.99 -14.09
C LYS A 82 -16.60 -13.96 -15.22
N LYS A 83 -17.87 -14.39 -15.24
CA LYS A 83 -18.65 -14.77 -16.44
C LYS A 83 -19.43 -13.52 -16.88
N LEU A 84 -19.13 -12.96 -18.06
CA LEU A 84 -19.89 -11.91 -18.79
C LEU A 84 -20.35 -10.65 -18.00
N ARG A 85 -19.56 -9.56 -17.96
CA ARG A 85 -20.12 -8.19 -17.82
C ARG A 85 -19.52 -7.23 -18.85
N MET A 86 -20.20 -6.11 -19.08
CA MET A 86 -19.76 -5.01 -19.95
C MET A 86 -18.42 -4.42 -19.47
N LEU A 87 -17.57 -3.96 -20.40
CA LEU A 87 -16.25 -3.37 -20.08
C LEU A 87 -16.34 -2.17 -19.12
N SER A 88 -17.35 -1.32 -19.29
CA SER A 88 -17.57 -0.13 -18.44
C SER A 88 -17.88 -0.48 -16.98
N GLU A 89 -18.69 -1.53 -16.75
CA GLU A 89 -19.00 -2.02 -15.40
C GLU A 89 -17.77 -2.64 -14.74
N TYR A 90 -16.93 -3.33 -15.51
CA TYR A 90 -15.67 -3.89 -15.04
C TYR A 90 -14.68 -2.81 -14.58
N GLU A 91 -14.47 -1.77 -15.40
CA GLU A 91 -13.58 -0.67 -15.03
C GLU A 91 -14.07 0.08 -13.80
N LEU A 92 -15.38 0.26 -13.66
CA LEU A 92 -15.99 0.91 -12.50
C LEU A 92 -15.81 0.08 -11.21
N GLU A 93 -16.01 -1.24 -11.29
CA GLU A 93 -15.83 -2.17 -10.17
C GLU A 93 -14.37 -2.22 -9.70
N LEU A 94 -13.41 -2.34 -10.62
CA LEU A 94 -11.99 -2.28 -10.30
C LEU A 94 -11.61 -0.98 -9.61
N LYS A 95 -12.18 0.13 -10.08
CA LYS A 95 -11.96 1.44 -9.48
C LYS A 95 -12.43 1.50 -8.03
N TYR A 96 -13.66 1.04 -7.77
CA TYR A 96 -14.21 1.02 -6.42
C TYR A 96 -13.40 0.12 -5.49
N GLN A 97 -13.02 -1.07 -5.96
CA GLN A 97 -12.18 -1.98 -5.18
C GLN A 97 -10.82 -1.36 -4.87
N PHE A 98 -10.18 -0.71 -5.85
CA PHE A 98 -8.90 -0.04 -5.63
C PHE A 98 -9.01 1.09 -4.59
N ASP A 99 -9.97 2.01 -4.76
CA ASP A 99 -10.18 3.12 -3.81
C ASP A 99 -10.53 2.63 -2.41
N GLU A 100 -11.35 1.57 -2.33
CA GLU A 100 -11.74 0.95 -1.07
C GLU A 100 -10.56 0.31 -0.35
N ILE A 101 -9.75 -0.48 -1.06
CA ILE A 101 -8.57 -1.14 -0.48
C ILE A 101 -7.56 -0.10 0.00
N VAL A 102 -7.21 0.89 -0.82
CA VAL A 102 -6.27 1.95 -0.45
C VAL A 102 -6.80 2.74 0.75
N THR A 103 -8.07 3.16 0.71
CA THR A 103 -8.71 3.87 1.83
C THR A 103 -8.67 3.03 3.11
N LYS A 104 -9.10 1.77 3.06
CA LYS A 104 -9.15 0.89 4.24
C LYS A 104 -7.76 0.64 4.80
N SER A 105 -6.77 0.40 3.95
CA SER A 105 -5.38 0.26 4.39
C SER A 105 -4.89 1.50 5.13
N LEU A 106 -5.17 2.71 4.62
CA LEU A 106 -4.81 3.95 5.30
C LEU A 106 -5.54 4.16 6.63
N MET A 107 -6.84 3.87 6.68
CA MET A 107 -7.65 4.02 7.90
C MET A 107 -7.27 3.04 9.00
N LEU A 108 -6.95 1.80 8.63
CA LEU A 108 -6.60 0.74 9.57
C LEU A 108 -5.12 0.80 10.00
N HIS A 109 -4.29 1.60 9.32
CA HIS A 109 -2.87 1.69 9.58
C HIS A 109 -2.56 2.31 10.96
N ARG A 110 -1.98 1.51 11.85
CA ARG A 110 -1.68 1.89 13.24
C ARG A 110 -0.27 2.43 13.42
N GLY A 111 0.64 2.11 12.50
CA GLY A 111 2.03 2.54 12.54
C GLY A 111 2.27 3.98 12.04
N ARG A 112 3.55 4.33 12.00
CA ARG A 112 4.05 5.49 11.23
C ARG A 112 4.20 5.05 9.78
N ILE A 113 3.71 5.88 8.85
CA ILE A 113 3.91 5.69 7.42
C ILE A 113 5.06 6.62 7.02
N GLU A 114 6.15 6.06 6.52
CA GLU A 114 7.27 6.85 6.00
C GLU A 114 7.09 7.14 4.52
N THR A 115 6.66 6.13 3.77
CA THR A 115 6.59 6.12 2.32
C THR A 115 5.22 5.62 1.88
N PHE A 116 4.56 6.38 1.02
CA PHE A 116 3.34 5.95 0.33
C PHE A 116 3.56 6.04 -1.18
N LYS A 117 3.34 4.93 -1.89
CA LYS A 117 3.37 4.87 -3.35
C LYS A 117 2.06 4.28 -3.86
N ALA A 118 1.42 4.97 -4.80
CA ALA A 118 0.26 4.47 -5.51
C ALA A 118 0.40 4.68 -7.02
N CYS A 119 0.30 3.59 -7.77
CA CYS A 119 -0.04 3.61 -9.19
C CYS A 119 -1.55 3.69 -9.31
N ILE A 120 -2.02 4.71 -10.01
CA ILE A 120 -3.43 5.00 -10.21
C ILE A 120 -3.78 4.51 -11.62
N PRO A 121 -4.57 3.42 -11.73
CA PRO A 121 -4.95 2.88 -13.02
C PRO A 121 -5.75 3.90 -13.83
N SER A 122 -5.74 3.69 -15.14
CA SER A 122 -6.67 4.37 -16.04
C SER A 122 -8.10 3.94 -15.75
N PHE A 123 -9.00 4.89 -15.51
CA PHE A 123 -10.44 4.66 -15.51
C PHE A 123 -11.08 5.56 -16.57
N ASN A 124 -11.92 5.01 -17.46
CA ASN A 124 -12.58 5.79 -18.52
C ASN A 124 -13.72 6.72 -17.99
N SER A 125 -13.89 6.82 -16.68
CA SER A 125 -14.98 7.54 -16.03
C SER A 125 -14.55 8.93 -15.56
N THR A 126 -15.46 9.89 -15.62
CA THR A 126 -15.27 11.29 -15.18
C THR A 126 -15.09 11.46 -13.67
N ARG A 127 -15.39 10.44 -12.85
CA ARG A 127 -15.06 10.45 -11.42
C ARG A 127 -13.70 9.77 -11.25
N VAL A 128 -12.65 10.50 -10.92
CA VAL A 128 -11.31 9.99 -10.59
C VAL A 128 -11.34 9.36 -9.17
N PRO A 129 -10.50 8.36 -8.82
CA PRO A 129 -10.28 7.99 -7.41
C PRO A 129 -10.01 9.23 -6.56
N ASN A 130 -10.52 9.27 -5.33
CA ASN A 130 -10.39 10.47 -4.50
C ASN A 130 -9.00 10.49 -3.84
N VAL A 131 -7.97 10.76 -4.64
CA VAL A 131 -6.58 10.85 -4.18
C VAL A 131 -6.42 11.92 -3.09
N ASN A 132 -7.21 13.00 -3.16
CA ASN A 132 -7.24 14.04 -2.14
C ASN A 132 -7.72 13.51 -0.78
N LYS A 133 -8.63 12.54 -0.75
CA LYS A 133 -9.01 11.83 0.47
C LYS A 133 -7.83 11.04 1.04
N TRP A 134 -7.03 10.37 0.20
CA TRP A 134 -5.84 9.64 0.68
C TRP A 134 -4.77 10.60 1.22
N ILE A 135 -4.51 11.68 0.49
CA ILE A 135 -3.61 12.77 0.92
C ILE A 135 -4.05 13.30 2.28
N LEU A 136 -5.34 13.55 2.47
CA LEU A 136 -5.88 14.01 3.75
C LEU A 136 -5.59 13.05 4.92
N TYR A 137 -5.56 11.73 4.70
CA TYR A 137 -5.13 10.76 5.71
C TYR A 137 -3.62 10.77 5.93
N LEU A 138 -2.85 10.81 4.84
CA LEU A 138 -1.39 10.80 4.86
C LEU A 138 -0.81 12.06 5.51
N SER A 139 -1.39 13.23 5.24
CA SER A 139 -1.00 14.50 5.83
C SER A 139 -1.08 14.45 7.36
N ARG A 140 -2.10 13.80 7.93
CA ARG A 140 -2.22 13.61 9.39
C ARG A 140 -1.16 12.67 9.98
N LYS A 141 -0.52 11.86 9.15
CA LYS A 141 0.53 10.92 9.56
C LYS A 141 1.95 11.47 9.36
N ASN A 142 2.10 12.68 8.82
CA ASN A 142 3.39 13.33 8.56
C ASN A 142 4.36 12.45 7.76
N ILE A 143 3.90 11.93 6.63
CA ILE A 143 4.71 11.03 5.80
C ILE A 143 5.92 11.75 5.21
N LYS A 144 7.03 11.02 5.02
CA LYS A 144 8.24 11.60 4.41
C LYS A 144 8.09 11.73 2.89
N LYS A 145 7.59 10.68 2.24
CA LYS A 145 7.57 10.61 0.78
C LYS A 145 6.24 10.09 0.24
N LEU A 146 5.65 10.87 -0.66
CA LEU A 146 4.47 10.54 -1.45
C LEU A 146 4.88 10.34 -2.90
N THR A 147 4.59 9.17 -3.47
CA THR A 147 4.78 8.89 -4.91
C THR A 147 3.44 8.55 -5.54
N LEU A 148 3.04 9.28 -6.57
CA LEU A 148 1.81 9.03 -7.33
C LEU A 148 2.16 8.82 -8.81
N GLU A 149 1.69 7.72 -9.39
CA GLU A 149 1.88 7.42 -10.81
C GLU A 149 0.54 7.33 -11.52
N TYR A 150 0.32 8.17 -12.52
CA TYR A 150 -0.93 8.27 -13.27
C TYR A 150 -0.79 7.70 -14.67
N LYS A 151 -1.62 6.70 -15.00
CA LYS A 151 -1.51 6.05 -16.32
C LYS A 151 -2.21 6.80 -17.46
N LYS A 152 -3.34 7.48 -17.19
CA LYS A 152 -4.11 8.17 -18.25
C LYS A 152 -4.76 9.50 -17.86
N ASP A 153 -4.60 9.97 -16.63
CA ASP A 153 -5.20 11.25 -16.23
C ASP A 153 -4.47 12.43 -16.88
N ILE A 154 -5.26 13.35 -17.43
CA ILE A 154 -4.78 14.54 -18.15
C ILE A 154 -4.57 15.72 -17.19
N ARG A 155 -5.35 15.78 -16.11
CA ARG A 155 -5.30 16.84 -15.11
C ARG A 155 -5.21 16.23 -13.73
N LEU A 156 -4.28 16.73 -12.93
CA LEU A 156 -4.13 16.39 -11.53
C LEU A 156 -4.30 17.63 -10.66
N GLU A 157 -5.16 17.53 -9.66
CA GLU A 157 -5.30 18.53 -8.61
C GLU A 157 -5.07 17.88 -7.25
N LEU A 158 -3.98 18.30 -6.59
CA LEU A 158 -3.65 17.89 -5.24
C LEU A 158 -3.98 19.02 -4.27
N HIS A 159 -4.85 18.72 -3.31
CA HIS A 159 -5.27 19.62 -2.25
C HIS A 159 -4.89 19.02 -0.90
N LEU A 160 -4.70 19.87 0.11
CA LEU A 160 -4.51 19.46 1.52
C LEU A 160 -3.21 18.68 1.77
N CYS A 161 -2.18 18.93 0.97
CA CYS A 161 -0.85 18.42 1.23
C CYS A 161 -0.19 19.23 2.35
N ALA A 162 -0.30 18.74 3.58
CA ALA A 162 0.39 19.27 4.76
C ALA A 162 1.22 18.15 5.38
N GLY A 163 2.40 18.46 5.92
CA GLY A 163 3.26 17.43 6.52
C GLY A 163 3.86 16.39 5.56
N ILE A 164 3.80 16.61 4.24
CA ILE A 164 4.45 15.77 3.21
C ILE A 164 5.73 16.48 2.76
N ARG A 165 6.89 15.83 2.91
CA ARG A 165 8.20 16.47 2.62
C ARG A 165 8.59 16.34 1.15
N HIS A 166 8.49 15.13 0.61
CA HIS A 166 8.86 14.82 -0.76
C HIS A 166 7.63 14.33 -1.53
N VAL A 167 7.30 15.00 -2.63
CA VAL A 167 6.25 14.59 -3.55
C VAL A 167 6.89 14.19 -4.87
N ASN A 168 6.63 12.98 -5.34
CA ASN A 168 7.01 12.52 -6.67
C ASN A 168 5.74 12.20 -7.46
N ILE A 169 5.61 12.81 -8.64
CA ILE A 169 4.47 12.59 -9.53
C ILE A 169 5.00 12.12 -10.86
N SER A 170 4.46 11.00 -11.32
CA SER A 170 4.73 10.45 -12.64
C SER A 170 3.45 10.33 -13.45
N GLY A 171 3.49 10.63 -14.74
CA GLY A 171 2.30 10.50 -15.58
C GLY A 171 2.52 10.86 -17.04
N SER A 172 2.61 9.83 -17.88
CA SER A 172 2.94 10.02 -19.30
C SER A 172 1.90 10.80 -20.10
N LYS A 173 0.65 10.85 -19.62
CA LYS A 173 -0.48 11.58 -20.24
C LYS A 173 -0.86 12.87 -19.52
N LEU A 174 -0.19 13.18 -18.41
CA LEU A 174 -0.50 14.35 -17.58
C LEU A 174 -0.15 15.62 -18.37
N LYS A 175 -1.14 16.50 -18.53
CA LYS A 175 -0.98 17.82 -19.18
C LYS A 175 -0.99 18.97 -18.19
N ARG A 176 -1.77 18.86 -17.12
CA ARG A 176 -1.93 19.92 -16.13
C ARG A 176 -1.77 19.38 -14.73
N LEU A 177 -0.90 20.03 -13.95
CA LEU A 177 -0.67 19.73 -12.55
C LEU A 177 -0.93 20.98 -11.70
N HIS A 178 -1.87 20.87 -10.78
CA HIS A 178 -2.12 21.89 -9.77
C HIS A 178 -1.90 21.30 -8.38
N ILE A 179 -1.05 21.92 -7.59
CA ILE A 179 -0.76 21.53 -6.21
C ILE A 179 -1.06 22.71 -5.31
N LYS A 180 -2.00 22.52 -4.37
CA LYS A 180 -2.28 23.47 -3.30
C LYS A 180 -1.81 22.89 -1.97
N ALA A 181 -0.74 23.48 -1.45
CA ALA A 181 -0.08 23.03 -0.23
C ALA A 181 -0.12 24.08 0.86
N TYR A 182 -0.24 23.60 2.09
CA TYR A 182 -0.42 24.43 3.27
C TYR A 182 0.85 24.53 4.12
N ASP A 183 1.90 23.79 3.75
CA ASP A 183 3.20 23.73 4.43
C ASP A 183 4.37 23.72 3.43
N LYS A 184 5.60 23.80 3.96
CA LYS A 184 6.83 23.69 3.16
C LYS A 184 7.04 22.26 2.66
N TYR A 185 7.13 22.08 1.35
CA TYR A 185 7.76 20.91 0.75
C TYR A 185 9.28 21.03 0.79
N GLU A 186 9.97 19.92 1.00
CA GLU A 186 11.41 19.84 0.77
C GLU A 186 11.71 19.60 -0.72
N SER A 187 10.87 18.84 -1.43
CA SER A 187 11.03 18.63 -2.88
C SER A 187 9.74 18.20 -3.59
N ILE A 188 9.56 18.66 -4.82
CA ILE A 188 8.57 18.15 -5.78
C ILE A 188 9.31 17.63 -7.02
N SER A 189 9.17 16.35 -7.33
CA SER A 189 9.75 15.69 -8.50
C SER A 189 8.65 15.35 -9.52
N LEU A 190 8.97 15.55 -10.79
CA LEU A 190 8.10 15.22 -11.92
C LEU A 190 8.87 14.26 -12.83
N GLU A 191 8.42 13.02 -12.88
CA GLU A 191 9.08 11.94 -13.62
C GLU A 191 8.17 11.48 -14.76
N ASN A 192 8.74 11.12 -15.92
CA ASN A 192 7.96 10.56 -17.05
C ASN A 192 6.67 11.36 -17.38
N ALA A 193 6.75 12.69 -17.39
CA ALA A 193 5.62 13.59 -17.67
C ALA A 193 5.87 14.44 -18.94
N PRO A 194 6.14 13.82 -20.12
CA PRO A 194 6.53 14.53 -21.34
C PRO A 194 5.42 15.41 -21.94
N ASN A 195 4.16 15.19 -21.54
CA ASN A 195 3.01 15.94 -22.05
C ASN A 195 2.59 17.09 -21.13
N LEU A 196 3.36 17.35 -20.06
CA LEU A 196 3.02 18.35 -19.06
C LEU A 196 3.22 19.75 -19.63
N THR A 197 2.12 20.50 -19.79
CA THR A 197 2.11 21.85 -20.36
C THR A 197 1.86 22.92 -19.31
N GLU A 198 1.27 22.57 -18.17
CA GLU A 198 0.91 23.52 -17.11
C GLU A 198 1.24 22.93 -15.74
N VAL A 199 2.00 23.69 -14.93
CA VAL A 199 2.28 23.37 -13.53
C VAL A 199 2.01 24.61 -12.70
N SER A 200 1.16 24.46 -11.68
CA SER A 200 0.85 25.50 -10.72
C SER A 200 1.03 24.96 -9.31
N VAL A 201 1.87 25.61 -8.51
CA VAL A 201 2.07 25.28 -7.09
C VAL A 201 1.69 26.50 -6.26
N MET A 202 0.64 26.38 -5.46
CA MET A 202 0.21 27.40 -4.51
C MET A 202 0.67 27.00 -3.10
N LEU A 203 1.46 27.87 -2.47
CA LEU A 203 1.93 27.74 -1.10
C LEU A 203 1.24 28.80 -0.24
N ASP A 204 0.37 28.41 0.69
CA ASP A 204 -0.40 29.37 1.51
C ASP A 204 0.46 30.11 2.57
N ARG A 205 1.75 29.76 2.72
CA ARG A 205 2.71 30.44 3.61
C ARG A 205 4.04 30.73 2.92
N VAL A 206 4.24 31.96 2.47
CA VAL A 206 5.57 32.47 2.09
C VAL A 206 6.33 32.74 3.39
N VAL A 207 7.30 31.89 3.74
CA VAL A 207 8.25 32.23 4.80
C VAL A 207 9.32 33.12 4.17
N THR A 208 9.16 34.43 4.34
CA THR A 208 10.21 35.40 4.03
C THR A 208 11.37 35.16 5.00
N GLY A 209 12.49 34.64 4.49
CA GLY A 209 13.74 34.60 5.25
C GLY A 209 14.22 36.03 5.42
N SER A 210 14.19 36.55 6.64
CA SER A 210 14.98 37.74 6.98
C SER A 210 16.41 37.27 7.23
N GLU A 211 17.28 37.50 6.26
CA GLU A 211 18.72 37.48 6.52
C GLU A 211 19.02 38.59 7.54
N LYS A 212 19.33 38.21 8.78
CA LYS A 212 19.99 39.12 9.71
C LYS A 212 21.45 39.20 9.27
N LEU A 213 21.81 40.33 8.66
CA LEU A 213 23.18 40.81 8.52
C LEU A 213 23.81 41.01 9.91
#